data_AF-A0A6C1RYF2-F1
#
_entry.id   AF-A0A6C1RYF2-F1
#
_cell.length_a   1.000
_cell.length_b   1.000
_cell.length_c   1.000
_cell.angle_alpha   90.00
_cell.angle_beta   90.00
_cell.angle_gamma   90.00
#
_symmetry.space_group_name_H-M   'P 1'
#
loop_
_entity.id
_entity.type
_entity.pdbx_description
1 polymer ?
#
loop_
_entity_poly.entity_id
_entity_poly.type
_entity_poly.pdbx_seq_one_letter_code
_entity_poly.pdbx_strand_id
1 'polypeptide(L)'
;MQKINRSALLIMIVMVLLPLSCKKYEDGPWFSIYSKKERVTGNWYFELVTEDGNDMTDMYASHTLNMRRNGDLYWSQGFIGNNPWDTYGPGGEWKFVNDKNQIEMHFYYGVTEEHTLVWDITRLAYADLRLRRYENGVEIVWQLWKPY
;
A
#
# COMPACT_ATOMS: atom_id res chain seq x y z
N MET A 1 -52.06 -8.21 13.28
CA MET A 1 -50.96 -7.30 13.68
C MET A 1 -49.94 -8.10 14.50
N GLN A 2 -48.78 -8.43 13.93
CA GLN A 2 -47.74 -9.19 14.64
C GLN A 2 -47.09 -8.31 15.72
N LYS A 3 -46.99 -8.82 16.95
CA LYS A 3 -46.31 -8.14 18.06
C LYS A 3 -44.80 -8.26 17.84
N ILE A 4 -44.16 -7.17 17.47
CA ILE A 4 -42.70 -7.12 17.32
C ILE A 4 -42.08 -7.29 18.71
N ASN A 5 -41.25 -8.31 18.86
CA ASN A 5 -40.64 -8.68 20.13
C ASN A 5 -39.56 -7.66 20.49
N ARG A 6 -39.64 -7.04 21.68
CA ARG A 6 -38.75 -5.93 22.08
C ARG A 6 -37.25 -6.33 22.05
N SER A 7 -36.96 -7.61 22.30
CA SER A 7 -35.61 -8.18 22.20
C SER A 7 -35.09 -8.26 20.76
N ALA A 8 -35.97 -8.46 19.77
CA ALA A 8 -35.59 -8.48 18.35
C ALA A 8 -35.26 -7.06 17.84
N LEU A 9 -35.90 -6.03 18.41
CA LEU A 9 -35.60 -4.63 18.10
C LEU A 9 -34.20 -4.21 18.59
N LEU A 10 -33.79 -4.70 19.77
CA LEU A 10 -32.46 -4.41 20.35
C LEU A 10 -31.32 -5.05 19.55
N ILE A 11 -31.51 -6.29 19.07
CA ILE A 11 -30.52 -6.98 18.22
C ILE A 11 -30.36 -6.26 16.87
N MET A 12 -31.46 -5.77 16.30
CA MET A 12 -31.44 -4.99 15.05
C MET A 12 -30.71 -3.63 15.23
N ILE A 13 -30.90 -2.95 16.36
CA ILE A 13 -30.20 -1.69 16.67
C ILE A 13 -28.70 -1.89 16.87
N VAL A 14 -28.28 -2.98 17.53
CA VAL A 14 -26.86 -3.32 17.71
C VAL A 14 -26.19 -3.65 16.37
N MET A 15 -26.91 -4.28 15.43
CA MET A 15 -26.39 -4.54 14.06
C MET A 15 -26.28 -3.27 13.20
N VAL A 16 -27.17 -2.29 13.39
CA VAL A 16 -27.12 -0.99 12.68
C VAL A 16 -26.03 -0.06 13.25
N LEU A 17 -25.63 -0.27 14.51
CA LEU A 17 -24.52 0.43 15.17
C LEU A 17 -23.16 -0.28 15.02
N LEU A 18 -23.11 -1.44 14.34
CA LEU A 18 -21.84 -2.02 13.90
C LEU A 18 -21.16 -1.00 12.98
N PRO A 19 -19.91 -0.64 13.28
CA PRO A 19 -19.34 0.66 12.99
C PRO A 19 -19.48 0.99 11.50
N LEU A 20 -20.04 2.18 11.21
CA LEU A 20 -19.69 2.93 10.01
C LEU A 20 -18.17 3.10 10.09
N SER A 21 -17.51 2.12 9.50
CA SER A 21 -16.16 1.69 9.79
C SER A 21 -15.21 2.88 9.79
N CYS A 22 -14.59 3.19 10.93
CA CYS A 22 -13.29 3.85 10.95
C CYS A 22 -12.29 2.92 10.25
N LYS A 23 -12.35 2.87 8.92
CA LYS A 23 -11.30 2.24 8.14
C LYS A 23 -10.04 3.01 8.45
N LYS A 24 -8.97 2.32 8.83
CA LYS A 24 -7.68 2.98 9.04
C LYS A 24 -7.17 3.67 7.77
N TYR A 25 -7.51 3.10 6.61
CA TYR A 25 -7.11 3.57 5.29
C TYR A 25 -8.36 3.90 4.48
N GLU A 26 -8.36 5.02 3.76
CA GLU A 26 -9.49 5.56 2.99
C GLU A 26 -10.20 4.47 2.16
N ASP A 27 -9.42 3.76 1.36
CA ASP A 27 -9.89 2.69 0.49
C ASP A 27 -9.51 1.30 1.00
N GLY A 28 -9.19 1.17 2.29
CA GLY A 28 -8.77 -0.09 2.89
C GLY A 28 -9.85 -1.18 2.93
N PRO A 29 -9.45 -2.46 3.03
CA PRO A 29 -10.41 -3.54 3.33
C PRO A 29 -11.01 -3.34 4.73
N TRP A 30 -12.28 -3.70 4.92
CA TRP A 30 -12.96 -3.64 6.22
C TRP A 30 -12.33 -4.58 7.25
N PHE A 31 -11.85 -5.73 6.80
CA PHE A 31 -11.20 -6.73 7.62
C PHE A 31 -10.08 -7.41 6.84
N SER A 32 -9.02 -7.83 7.53
CA SER A 32 -7.91 -8.59 6.95
C SER A 32 -7.43 -9.61 7.98
N ILE A 33 -7.27 -10.85 7.54
CA ILE A 33 -6.64 -11.92 8.35
C ILE A 33 -5.11 -11.75 8.41
N TYR A 34 -4.52 -11.07 7.44
CA TYR A 34 -3.10 -10.79 7.39
C TYR A 34 -2.74 -9.56 8.22
N SER A 35 -1.58 -9.62 8.87
CA SER A 35 -1.03 -8.47 9.56
C SER A 35 -0.73 -7.33 8.57
N LYS A 36 -0.66 -6.08 9.07
CA LYS A 36 -0.24 -4.93 8.24
C LYS A 36 1.13 -5.16 7.60
N LYS A 37 2.05 -5.80 8.34
CA LYS A 37 3.39 -6.12 7.87
C LYS A 37 3.34 -7.10 6.69
N GLU A 38 2.58 -8.18 6.80
CA GLU A 38 2.39 -9.15 5.71
C GLU A 38 1.72 -8.54 4.48
N ARG A 39 0.80 -7.60 4.69
CA ARG A 39 0.15 -6.88 3.60
C ARG A 39 1.07 -5.92 2.85
N VAL A 40 2.09 -5.35 3.50
CA VAL A 40 3.09 -4.49 2.83
C VAL A 40 4.22 -5.30 2.19
N THR A 41 4.61 -6.43 2.77
CA THR A 41 5.75 -7.21 2.25
C THR A 41 5.40 -7.96 0.96
N GLY A 42 6.33 -8.05 0.02
CA GLY A 42 6.17 -8.79 -1.23
C GLY A 42 6.91 -8.16 -2.39
N ASN A 43 6.78 -8.79 -3.57
CA ASN A 43 7.20 -8.22 -4.85
C ASN A 43 6.02 -7.46 -5.44
N TRP A 44 6.11 -6.13 -5.50
CA TRP A 44 5.06 -5.27 -6.03
C TRP A 44 5.38 -4.85 -7.46
N TYR A 45 4.34 -4.86 -8.27
CA TYR A 45 4.32 -4.41 -9.65
C TYR A 45 3.42 -3.18 -9.75
N PHE A 46 3.81 -2.21 -10.57
CA PHE A 46 3.04 -0.99 -10.77
C PHE A 46 1.83 -1.27 -11.66
N GLU A 47 0.62 -1.14 -11.10
CA GLU A 47 -0.65 -1.23 -11.83
C GLU A 47 -1.03 0.12 -12.44
N LEU A 48 -0.83 1.19 -11.66
CA LEU A 48 -1.11 2.57 -12.07
C LEU A 48 -0.14 3.50 -11.36
N VAL A 49 0.44 4.45 -12.11
CA VAL A 49 1.15 5.60 -11.56
C VAL A 49 0.57 6.88 -12.13
N THR A 50 0.21 7.83 -11.28
CA THR A 50 -0.27 9.13 -11.74
C THR A 50 0.48 10.29 -11.10
N GLU A 51 0.68 11.36 -11.88
CA GLU A 51 1.19 12.66 -11.42
C GLU A 51 0.19 13.76 -11.80
N ASP A 52 -0.44 14.38 -10.79
CA ASP A 52 -1.58 15.31 -10.96
C ASP A 52 -2.68 14.76 -11.89
N GLY A 53 -2.95 13.45 -11.76
CA GLY A 53 -3.95 12.74 -12.54
C GLY A 53 -3.52 12.35 -13.96
N ASN A 54 -2.32 12.74 -14.42
CA ASN A 54 -1.75 12.26 -15.68
C ASN A 54 -1.21 10.84 -15.48
N ASP A 55 -1.55 9.93 -16.39
CA ASP A 55 -1.08 8.55 -16.35
C ASP A 55 0.38 8.46 -16.79
N MET A 56 1.22 7.93 -15.90
CA MET A 56 2.67 7.74 -16.09
C MET A 56 3.05 6.25 -16.07
N THR A 57 2.07 5.35 -16.08
CA THR A 57 2.24 3.90 -15.83
C THR A 57 3.23 3.25 -16.79
N ASP A 58 3.27 3.66 -18.04
CA ASP A 58 4.20 3.12 -19.05
C ASP A 58 5.67 3.28 -18.65
N MET A 59 6.02 4.34 -17.91
CA MET A 59 7.38 4.55 -17.39
C MET A 59 7.75 3.54 -16.30
N TYR A 60 6.75 2.91 -15.68
CA TYR A 60 6.90 1.96 -14.56
C TYR A 60 6.67 0.50 -14.97
N ALA A 61 6.38 0.23 -16.25
CA ALA A 61 6.03 -1.12 -16.73
C ALA A 61 7.11 -2.19 -16.50
N SER A 62 8.39 -1.80 -16.47
CA SER A 62 9.53 -2.67 -16.17
C SER A 62 10.05 -2.52 -14.75
N HIS A 63 9.34 -1.81 -13.87
CA HIS A 63 9.78 -1.55 -12.51
C HIS A 63 9.06 -2.47 -11.52
N THR A 64 9.78 -2.90 -10.49
CA THR A 64 9.21 -3.64 -9.36
C THR A 64 9.81 -3.18 -8.05
N LEU A 65 9.00 -3.24 -7.00
CA LEU A 65 9.38 -2.88 -5.63
C LEU A 65 9.31 -4.12 -4.75
N ASN A 66 10.46 -4.64 -4.30
CA ASN A 66 10.53 -5.72 -3.32
C ASN A 66 10.61 -5.14 -1.90
N MET A 67 9.60 -5.42 -1.09
CA MET A 67 9.55 -5.02 0.32
C MET A 67 9.66 -6.26 1.21
N ARG A 68 10.76 -6.41 1.94
CA ARG A 68 11.02 -7.60 2.76
C ARG A 68 10.54 -7.43 4.20
N ARG A 69 10.25 -8.56 4.85
CA ARG A 69 9.74 -8.59 6.25
C ARG A 69 10.78 -8.09 7.26
N ASN A 70 12.06 -8.11 6.97
CA ASN A 70 13.09 -7.53 7.86
C ASN A 70 13.16 -6.00 7.79
N GLY A 71 12.56 -5.36 6.78
CA GLY A 71 12.65 -3.92 6.56
C GLY A 71 13.43 -3.55 5.31
N ASP A 72 14.09 -4.50 4.65
CA ASP A 72 14.81 -4.19 3.40
C ASP A 72 13.83 -3.84 2.28
N LEU A 73 14.25 -2.91 1.43
CA LEU A 73 13.57 -2.48 0.23
C LEU A 73 14.53 -2.63 -0.95
N TYR A 74 14.04 -3.10 -2.10
CA TYR A 74 14.80 -3.10 -3.34
C TYR A 74 13.93 -2.61 -4.47
N TRP A 75 14.47 -1.68 -5.25
CA TRP A 75 13.90 -1.26 -6.52
C TRP A 75 14.64 -1.98 -7.64
N SER A 76 13.92 -2.59 -8.57
CA SER A 76 14.53 -3.23 -9.73
C SER A 76 13.86 -2.79 -11.02
N GLN A 77 14.67 -2.67 -12.07
CA GLN A 77 14.25 -2.41 -13.44
C GLN A 77 14.57 -3.65 -14.28
N GLY A 78 13.55 -4.30 -14.85
CA GLY A 78 13.67 -5.52 -15.63
C GLY A 78 12.33 -6.00 -16.18
N PHE A 79 12.35 -6.88 -17.18
CA PHE A 79 11.12 -7.43 -17.76
C PHE A 79 10.38 -8.34 -16.77
N ILE A 80 9.05 -8.26 -16.76
CA ILE A 80 8.16 -9.16 -16.03
C ILE A 80 8.51 -10.62 -16.40
N GLY A 81 9.02 -11.39 -15.44
CA GLY A 81 9.42 -12.80 -15.64
C GLY A 81 10.91 -13.08 -15.44
N ASN A 82 11.77 -12.06 -15.39
CA ASN A 82 13.15 -12.23 -14.91
C ASN A 82 13.16 -12.40 -13.39
N ASN A 83 14.19 -13.09 -12.88
CA ASN A 83 14.37 -13.27 -11.46
C ASN A 83 14.47 -11.88 -10.79
N PRO A 84 13.58 -11.49 -9.85
CA PRO A 84 13.65 -10.18 -9.19
C PRO A 84 14.94 -9.97 -8.38
N TRP A 85 15.77 -11.02 -8.23
CA TRP A 85 17.10 -10.95 -7.66
C TRP A 85 18.19 -10.49 -8.65
N ASP A 86 17.92 -10.47 -9.96
CA ASP A 86 18.81 -9.91 -10.99
C ASP A 86 18.72 -8.36 -10.95
N THR A 87 19.24 -7.81 -9.86
CA THR A 87 18.96 -6.45 -9.37
C THR A 87 19.80 -5.41 -10.12
N TYR A 88 19.14 -4.44 -10.76
CA TYR A 88 19.77 -3.24 -11.35
C TYR A 88 19.19 -1.93 -10.77
N GLY A 89 18.97 -1.86 -9.45
CA GLY A 89 18.45 -0.64 -8.83
C GLY A 89 18.83 -0.47 -7.36
N PRO A 90 18.50 0.70 -6.76
CA PRO A 90 18.87 1.03 -5.40
C PRO A 90 18.28 0.05 -4.40
N GLY A 91 19.11 -0.40 -3.47
CA GLY A 91 18.65 -1.00 -2.22
C GLY A 91 18.08 0.07 -1.30
N GLY A 92 17.51 -0.34 -0.18
CA GLY A 92 16.85 0.58 0.71
C GLY A 92 16.32 -0.07 1.98
N GLU A 93 15.67 0.75 2.77
CA GLU A 93 14.90 0.34 3.94
C GLU A 93 13.49 0.90 3.86
N TRP A 94 12.53 0.21 4.46
CA TRP A 94 11.19 0.71 4.64
C TRP A 94 10.73 0.50 6.08
N LYS A 95 9.90 1.42 6.56
CA LYS A 95 9.24 1.27 7.86
C LYS A 95 7.88 1.94 7.86
N PHE A 96 6.99 1.44 8.71
CA PHE A 96 5.78 2.16 9.04
C PHE A 96 6.08 3.36 9.93
N VAL A 97 5.47 4.50 9.61
CA VAL A 97 5.49 5.71 10.44
C VAL A 97 4.07 6.21 10.66
N ASN A 98 3.91 7.22 11.53
CA ASN A 98 2.62 7.84 11.84
C ASN A 98 1.51 6.81 12.15
N ASP A 99 1.72 6.02 13.21
CA ASP A 99 0.82 4.90 13.60
C ASP A 99 0.51 3.90 12.50
N LYS A 100 1.42 3.73 11.52
CA LYS A 100 1.25 2.86 10.35
C LYS A 100 0.18 3.39 9.38
N ASN A 101 -0.04 4.70 9.35
CA ASN A 101 -0.79 5.39 8.29
C ASN A 101 0.11 5.74 7.10
N GLN A 102 1.43 5.74 7.32
CA GLN A 102 2.42 6.09 6.32
C GLN A 102 3.49 5.00 6.21
N ILE A 103 4.11 4.91 5.04
CA ILE A 103 5.34 4.15 4.79
C ILE A 103 6.44 5.15 4.46
N GLU A 104 7.51 5.11 5.23
CA GLU A 104 8.77 5.76 4.88
C GLU A 104 9.62 4.75 4.11
N MET A 105 10.11 5.15 2.94
CA MET A 105 11.03 4.39 2.11
C MET A 105 12.32 5.20 1.99
N HIS A 106 13.42 4.60 2.40
CA HIS A 106 14.76 5.13 2.29
C HIS A 106 15.49 4.39 1.18
N PHE A 107 15.93 5.08 0.14
CA PHE A 107 16.61 4.50 -1.00
C PHE A 107 18.09 4.89 -0.99
N TYR A 108 18.97 3.89 -1.17
CA TYR A 108 20.41 4.04 -1.28
C TYR A 108 20.82 4.06 -2.76
N TYR A 109 21.18 5.23 -3.28
CA TYR A 109 21.69 5.43 -4.63
C TYR A 109 23.22 5.57 -4.61
N GLY A 110 23.92 4.48 -4.94
CA GLY A 110 25.38 4.47 -4.89
C GLY A 110 25.92 4.63 -3.46
N VAL A 111 27.04 5.34 -3.30
CA VAL A 111 27.77 5.44 -2.02
C VAL A 111 27.36 6.67 -1.19
N THR A 112 26.78 7.70 -1.82
CA THR A 112 26.60 9.01 -1.18
C THR A 112 25.23 9.64 -1.38
N GLU A 113 24.39 9.11 -2.27
CA GLU A 113 23.08 9.67 -2.53
C GLU A 113 22.02 8.81 -1.85
N GLU A 114 21.23 9.42 -0.98
CA GLU A 114 20.16 8.77 -0.26
C GLU A 114 18.90 9.62 -0.39
N HIS A 115 17.76 8.97 -0.59
CA HIS A 115 16.48 9.66 -0.73
C HIS A 115 15.44 9.02 0.18
N THR A 116 14.81 9.84 1.02
CA THR A 116 13.68 9.44 1.86
C THR A 116 12.38 9.91 1.24
N LEU A 117 11.47 8.98 0.97
CA LEU A 117 10.11 9.27 0.54
C LEU A 117 9.13 8.80 1.61
N VAL A 118 8.23 9.69 2.05
CA VAL A 118 7.13 9.34 2.95
C VAL A 118 5.84 9.31 2.13
N TRP A 119 5.14 8.19 2.20
CA TRP A 119 3.91 7.92 1.48
C TRP A 119 2.75 7.69 2.43
N ASP A 120 1.62 8.34 2.20
CA ASP A 120 0.35 8.01 2.82
C ASP A 120 -0.17 6.69 2.26
N ILE A 121 -0.62 5.80 3.14
CA ILE A 121 -1.25 4.54 2.77
C ILE A 121 -2.75 4.82 2.57
N THR A 122 -3.20 4.90 1.31
CA THR A 122 -4.64 5.06 1.01
C THR A 122 -5.35 3.71 0.99
N ARG A 123 -4.62 2.62 0.67
CA ARG A 123 -5.12 1.25 0.75
C ARG A 123 -4.02 0.25 1.09
N LEU A 124 -4.35 -0.72 1.93
CA LEU A 124 -3.47 -1.82 2.30
C LEU A 124 -4.25 -3.12 2.35
N ALA A 125 -4.39 -3.81 1.23
CA ALA A 125 -4.88 -5.18 1.15
C ALA A 125 -3.72 -6.17 0.97
N TYR A 126 -3.98 -7.47 0.95
CA TYR A 126 -2.91 -8.46 0.79
C TYR A 126 -2.18 -8.32 -0.55
N ALA A 127 -2.93 -8.14 -1.65
CA ALA A 127 -2.40 -8.09 -3.01
C ALA A 127 -2.62 -6.73 -3.72
N ASP A 128 -3.01 -5.69 -2.97
CA ASP A 128 -3.37 -4.37 -3.51
C ASP A 128 -2.94 -3.31 -2.48
N LEU A 129 -1.90 -2.57 -2.83
CA LEU A 129 -1.27 -1.52 -2.04
C LEU A 129 -1.41 -0.21 -2.81
N ARG A 130 -1.97 0.82 -2.17
CA ARG A 130 -2.09 2.14 -2.77
C ARG A 130 -1.44 3.18 -1.87
N LEU A 131 -0.60 3.99 -2.50
CA LEU A 131 0.24 4.98 -1.86
C LEU A 131 -0.01 6.34 -2.51
N ARG A 132 0.00 7.39 -1.70
CA ARG A 132 -0.12 8.78 -2.15
C ARG A 132 0.95 9.64 -1.48
N ARG A 133 1.52 10.60 -2.20
CA ARG A 133 2.33 11.67 -1.61
C ARG A 133 2.16 12.97 -2.41
N TYR A 134 2.65 14.07 -1.83
CA TYR A 134 2.73 15.35 -2.52
C TYR A 134 4.18 15.79 -2.63
N GLU A 135 4.58 16.25 -3.81
CA GLU A 135 5.90 16.82 -4.07
C GLU A 135 5.73 18.17 -4.77
N ASN A 136 6.13 19.25 -4.12
CA ASN A 136 5.98 20.62 -4.65
C ASN A 136 4.55 20.96 -5.11
N GLY A 137 3.53 20.40 -4.45
CA GLY A 137 2.12 20.58 -4.78
C GLY A 137 1.57 19.60 -5.81
N VAL A 138 2.41 18.78 -6.44
CA VAL A 138 2.02 17.71 -7.36
C VAL A 138 1.61 16.47 -6.56
N GLU A 139 0.41 15.95 -6.79
CA GLU A 139 -0.05 14.68 -6.24
C GLU A 139 0.53 13.51 -7.02
N ILE A 140 1.22 12.60 -6.33
CA ILE A 140 1.75 11.36 -6.90
C ILE A 140 1.04 10.18 -6.25
N VAL A 141 0.51 9.28 -7.09
CA VAL A 141 -0.22 8.08 -6.63
C VAL A 141 0.38 6.84 -7.26
N TRP A 142 0.64 5.82 -6.43
CA TRP A 142 1.00 4.47 -6.87
C TRP A 142 -0.11 3.50 -6.50
N GLN A 143 -0.57 2.73 -7.48
CA GLN A 143 -1.34 1.51 -7.25
C GLN A 143 -0.46 0.32 -7.61
N LEU A 144 -0.28 -0.57 -6.65
CA LEU A 144 0.65 -1.67 -6.70
C LEU A 144 -0.10 -2.98 -6.49
N TRP A 145 0.23 -3.98 -7.29
CA TRP A 145 -0.30 -5.33 -7.17
C TRP A 145 0.81 -6.35 -6.96
N LYS A 146 0.48 -7.49 -6.36
CA LYS A 146 1.37 -8.65 -6.30
C LYS A 146 0.61 -9.96 -6.51
N PRO A 147 1.22 -10.98 -7.13
CA PRO A 147 0.58 -12.29 -7.30
C PRO A 147 0.31 -12.96 -5.94
N TYR A 148 -0.76 -13.75 -5.88
CA TYR A 148 -1.21 -14.49 -4.70
C TYR A 148 -0.27 -15.62 -4.30
#